data_AF-A0A8S3R1D6-F1
#
_entry.id   AF-A0A8S3R1D6-F1
#
_cell.length_a   1.000
_cell.length_b   1.000
_cell.length_c   1.000
_cell.angle_alpha   90.00
_cell.angle_beta   90.00
_cell.angle_gamma   90.00
#
_symmetry.space_group_name_H-M   'P 1'
#
loop_
_entity.id
_entity.type
_entity.pdbx_description
1 polymer ?
#
loop_
_entity_poly.entity_id
_entity_poly.type
_entity_poly.pdbx_seq_one_letter_code
_entity_poly.pdbx_strand_id
1 'polypeptide(L)'
;MATKRFASLTADEIEKKKMLINSKETIKSNQKAARLLKAYLKATDEDEQFEEYNSGKLNEVLGHFYMNARKQDGEHYKATSFENTRHALNRHLHGVPYSRKIDIIKDPEFCDANECFKAALAELKRLGKGSVDHHPVINETDRMKLYESIIMIPDAPEALLNKVQFDIRLYFCRRSQENMHGMTKSTFKVLNDPKTGLKYVAKCEDELTKNHRGNDRESTSGVMPEFPGSPYCPVKSYETYISKLHPLCTSLWQRPKESFNDDDTIWYCNSRLGEKTLAKFMTKLSEGAKLSQIYTNHSIRATGATILTKSMFNPSQIMAVTGHKSVQSLTVYQRTDTEEKIAMGHAMGKSLATQNSAVLALPAPENSTLLALPPPETVNESTSIVPMIEECGDGPSACRSVAISELQGLNISDLFADFQSSSLQTETIANISNVQNKPILPAFSGCTIGTINFNFNVSK
;
A
#
# COMPACT_ATOMS: atom_id res chain seq x y z
N MET A 1 33.52 35.98 18.23
CA MET A 1 32.24 36.57 17.80
C MET A 1 31.13 35.87 18.53
N ALA A 2 30.24 36.60 19.22
CA ALA A 2 29.12 35.99 19.92
C ALA A 2 28.13 35.40 18.90
N THR A 3 28.01 34.09 18.84
CA THR A 3 26.99 33.38 18.08
C THR A 3 25.63 33.85 18.59
N LYS A 4 24.88 34.62 17.79
CA LYS A 4 23.55 35.09 18.17
C LYS A 4 22.67 33.88 18.47
N ARG A 5 22.05 33.85 19.67
CA ARG A 5 21.16 32.79 20.15
C ARG A 5 19.97 32.53 19.21
N PHE A 6 19.53 33.56 18.49
CA PHE A 6 18.38 33.49 17.59
C PHE A 6 18.79 33.86 16.16
N ALA A 7 18.53 32.94 15.22
CA ALA A 7 18.71 33.19 13.80
C ALA A 7 17.50 33.98 13.26
N SER A 8 17.77 35.03 12.50
CA SER A 8 16.75 35.74 11.72
C SER A 8 16.84 35.25 10.29
N LEU A 9 15.89 34.41 9.87
CA LEU A 9 15.82 33.94 8.49
C LEU A 9 15.15 35.02 7.63
N THR A 10 15.68 35.23 6.44
CA THR A 10 15.05 36.03 5.40
C THR A 10 13.75 35.37 4.90
N ALA A 11 12.87 36.14 4.26
CA ALA A 11 11.66 35.59 3.64
C ALA A 11 12.01 34.47 2.64
N ASP A 12 13.08 34.63 1.87
CA ASP A 12 13.57 33.63 0.91
C ASP A 12 14.05 32.34 1.58
N GLU A 13 14.72 32.44 2.74
CA GLU A 13 15.15 31.25 3.49
C GLU A 13 13.97 30.52 4.14
N ILE A 14 12.99 31.26 4.65
CA ILE A 14 11.73 30.69 5.15
C ILE A 14 11.01 29.98 4.03
N GLU A 15 10.95 30.59 2.84
CA GLU A 15 10.30 30.01 1.68
C GLU A 15 11.01 28.76 1.18
N LYS A 16 12.34 28.79 1.05
CA LYS A 16 13.14 27.59 0.75
C LYS A 16 12.88 26.47 1.75
N LYS A 17 12.77 26.78 3.05
CA LYS A 17 12.41 25.80 4.07
C LYS A 17 10.99 25.26 3.90
N LYS A 18 10.01 26.10 3.56
CA LYS A 18 8.63 25.68 3.26
C LYS A 18 8.55 24.79 2.03
N MET A 19 9.30 25.10 0.97
CA MET A 19 9.37 24.26 -0.23
C MET A 19 9.94 22.87 0.05
N LEU A 20 10.88 22.76 1.00
CA LEU A 20 11.46 21.47 1.42
C LEU A 20 10.50 20.61 2.27
N ILE A 21 9.36 21.14 2.73
CA ILE A 21 8.32 20.35 3.41
C ILE A 21 7.82 19.25 2.47
N ASN A 22 7.58 19.59 1.20
CA ASN A 22 7.12 18.62 0.21
C ASN A 22 8.30 17.91 -0.46
N SER A 23 8.16 16.61 -0.72
CA SER A 23 9.19 15.88 -1.47
C SER A 23 9.25 16.37 -2.92
N LYS A 24 10.42 16.23 -3.57
CA LYS A 24 10.59 16.53 -5.00
C LYS A 24 9.54 15.80 -5.86
N GLU A 25 9.19 14.58 -5.45
CA GLU A 25 8.23 13.72 -6.15
C GLU A 25 6.79 14.21 -5.95
N THR A 26 6.46 14.73 -4.76
CA THR A 26 5.19 15.40 -4.50
C THR A 26 5.05 16.65 -5.37
N ILE A 27 6.11 17.47 -5.47
CA ILE A 27 6.10 18.67 -6.32
C ILE A 27 5.87 18.30 -7.79
N LYS A 28 6.59 17.30 -8.30
CA LYS A 28 6.38 16.80 -9.68
C LYS A 28 4.95 16.28 -9.88
N SER A 29 4.38 15.59 -8.90
CA SER A 29 3.00 15.11 -8.95
C SER A 29 1.99 16.26 -9.01
N ASN A 30 2.20 17.30 -8.20
CA ASN A 30 1.37 18.51 -8.21
C ASN A 30 1.42 19.21 -9.57
N GLN A 31 2.62 19.40 -10.11
CA GLN A 31 2.82 19.99 -11.44
C GLN A 31 2.21 19.15 -12.56
N LYS A 32 2.22 17.81 -12.45
CA LYS A 32 1.59 16.91 -13.42
C LYS A 32 0.07 17.06 -13.38
N ALA A 33 -0.52 17.14 -12.19
CA ALA A 33 -1.95 17.34 -12.02
C ALA A 33 -2.40 18.71 -12.56
N ALA A 34 -1.64 19.77 -12.27
CA ALA A 34 -1.90 21.10 -12.81
C ALA A 34 -1.85 21.11 -14.34
N ARG A 35 -0.82 20.51 -14.94
CA ARG A 35 -0.72 20.36 -16.41
C ARG A 35 -1.89 19.58 -17.02
N LEU A 36 -2.38 18.56 -16.32
CA LEU A 36 -3.55 17.80 -16.77
C LEU A 36 -4.81 18.67 -16.79
N LEU A 37 -5.05 19.48 -15.75
CA LEU A 37 -6.20 20.39 -15.73
C LEU A 37 -6.07 21.50 -16.79
N LYS A 38 -4.87 22.06 -17.00
CA LYS A 38 -4.63 23.04 -18.08
C LYS A 38 -4.90 22.46 -19.46
N ALA A 39 -4.45 21.23 -19.71
CA ALA A 39 -4.71 20.54 -20.97
C ALA A 39 -6.22 20.28 -21.18
N TYR A 40 -6.95 19.97 -20.11
CA TYR A 40 -8.40 19.81 -20.17
C TYR A 40 -9.09 21.15 -20.49
N LEU A 41 -8.75 22.22 -19.78
CA LEU A 41 -9.29 23.56 -20.00
C LEU A 41 -9.09 24.04 -21.44
N LYS A 42 -7.86 23.86 -21.94
CA LYS A 42 -7.54 24.15 -23.33
C LYS A 42 -8.40 23.36 -24.32
N ALA A 43 -8.68 22.09 -24.05
CA ALA A 43 -9.50 21.25 -24.90
C ALA A 43 -11.00 21.61 -24.86
N THR A 44 -11.44 22.28 -23.80
CA THR A 44 -12.82 22.77 -23.63
C THR A 44 -12.98 24.26 -23.93
N ASP A 45 -11.97 24.90 -24.54
CA ASP A 45 -11.94 26.33 -24.86
C ASP A 45 -12.14 27.26 -23.64
N GLU A 46 -11.59 26.84 -22.50
CA GLU A 46 -11.59 27.60 -21.23
C GLU A 46 -10.18 28.14 -20.94
N ASP A 47 -10.10 29.20 -20.13
CA ASP A 47 -8.83 29.82 -19.74
C ASP A 47 -7.94 28.85 -18.94
N GLU A 48 -6.70 28.64 -19.38
CA GLU A 48 -5.76 27.74 -18.70
C GLU A 48 -5.31 28.25 -17.31
N GLN A 49 -5.54 29.52 -16.97
CA GLN A 49 -5.15 30.17 -15.70
C GLN A 49 -6.12 29.86 -14.54
N PHE A 50 -6.46 28.58 -14.35
CA PHE A 50 -7.38 28.14 -13.29
C PHE A 50 -6.93 28.54 -11.87
N GLU A 51 -5.64 28.81 -11.68
CA GLU A 51 -5.12 29.27 -10.40
C GLU A 51 -5.68 30.63 -9.98
N GLU A 52 -6.15 31.45 -10.93
CA GLU A 52 -6.71 32.79 -10.72
C GLU A 52 -8.24 32.80 -10.62
N TYR A 53 -8.90 31.69 -10.93
CA TYR A 53 -10.36 31.58 -10.89
C TYR A 53 -10.92 31.87 -9.50
N ASN A 54 -12.06 32.57 -9.45
CA ASN A 54 -12.86 32.61 -8.22
C ASN A 54 -13.38 31.21 -7.86
N SER A 55 -13.80 31.02 -6.60
CA SER A 55 -14.22 29.70 -6.12
C SER A 55 -15.38 29.10 -6.92
N GLY A 56 -16.33 29.92 -7.37
CA GLY A 56 -17.49 29.46 -8.14
C GLY A 56 -17.11 28.87 -9.50
N LYS A 57 -16.32 29.61 -10.29
CA LYS A 57 -15.83 29.12 -11.59
C LYS A 57 -14.92 27.91 -11.41
N LEU A 58 -14.08 27.91 -10.38
CA LEU A 58 -13.22 26.77 -10.08
C LEU A 58 -14.02 25.52 -9.68
N ASN A 59 -15.08 25.68 -8.89
CA ASN A 59 -16.01 24.59 -8.54
C ASN A 59 -16.66 23.99 -9.79
N GLU A 60 -17.24 24.83 -10.65
CA GLU A 60 -17.86 24.40 -11.91
C GLU A 60 -16.87 23.60 -12.79
N VAL A 61 -15.71 24.18 -13.07
CA VAL A 61 -14.67 23.57 -13.90
C VAL A 61 -14.16 22.26 -13.32
N LEU A 62 -13.94 22.19 -12.01
CA LEU A 62 -13.50 20.96 -11.35
C LEU A 62 -14.58 19.87 -11.46
N GLY A 63 -15.86 20.21 -11.32
CA GLY A 63 -16.97 19.28 -11.51
C GLY A 63 -16.95 18.65 -12.91
N HIS A 64 -16.86 19.49 -13.95
CA HIS A 64 -16.75 19.01 -15.34
C HIS A 64 -15.47 18.19 -15.58
N PHE A 65 -14.33 18.65 -15.07
CA PHE A 65 -13.08 17.92 -15.14
C PHE A 65 -13.20 16.53 -14.51
N TYR A 66 -13.85 16.42 -13.35
CA TYR A 66 -13.98 15.14 -12.67
C TYR A 66 -14.81 14.11 -13.44
N MET A 67 -15.83 14.55 -14.17
CA MET A 67 -16.65 13.66 -14.99
C MET A 67 -15.98 13.28 -16.31
N ASN A 68 -15.25 14.22 -16.92
CA ASN A 68 -14.83 14.11 -18.31
C ASN A 68 -13.36 13.75 -18.51
N ALA A 69 -12.50 13.88 -17.49
CA ALA A 69 -11.08 13.61 -17.66
C ALA A 69 -10.82 12.15 -18.07
N ARG A 70 -10.05 11.97 -19.15
CA ARG A 70 -9.57 10.67 -19.65
C ARG A 70 -8.07 10.71 -19.88
N LYS A 71 -7.47 9.53 -20.05
CA LYS A 71 -6.09 9.40 -20.51
C LYS A 71 -5.97 9.80 -21.98
N GLN A 72 -4.73 9.91 -22.47
CA GLN A 72 -4.46 10.23 -23.88
C GLN A 72 -4.99 9.17 -24.87
N ASP A 73 -5.10 7.92 -24.43
CA ASP A 73 -5.66 6.80 -25.19
C ASP A 73 -7.21 6.74 -25.12
N GLY A 74 -7.85 7.69 -24.44
CA GLY A 74 -9.30 7.73 -24.22
C GLY A 74 -9.77 6.87 -23.05
N GLU A 75 -8.91 6.06 -22.43
CA GLU A 75 -9.31 5.22 -21.29
C GLU A 75 -9.57 6.03 -20.02
N HIS A 76 -10.39 5.44 -19.15
CA HIS A 76 -10.59 5.90 -17.78
C HIS A 76 -9.32 5.75 -16.92
N TYR A 77 -9.09 6.72 -16.04
CA TYR A 77 -8.10 6.60 -14.96
C TYR A 77 -8.53 5.55 -13.92
N LYS A 78 -7.59 5.04 -13.13
CA LYS A 78 -7.93 4.32 -11.89
C LYS A 78 -8.46 5.29 -10.85
N ALA A 79 -9.40 4.84 -10.00
CA ALA A 79 -9.97 5.63 -8.91
C ALA A 79 -8.88 6.29 -8.04
N THR A 80 -7.86 5.52 -7.64
CA THR A 80 -6.72 6.00 -6.85
C THR A 80 -5.86 7.04 -7.57
N SER A 81 -5.70 6.92 -8.89
CA SER A 81 -4.98 7.92 -9.67
C SER A 81 -5.75 9.24 -9.69
N PHE A 82 -7.07 9.16 -9.75
CA PHE A 82 -7.95 10.32 -9.76
C PHE A 82 -8.00 11.04 -8.42
N GLU A 83 -8.08 10.29 -7.33
CA GLU A 83 -7.91 10.82 -5.97
C GLU A 83 -6.57 11.53 -5.80
N ASN A 84 -5.47 10.91 -6.26
CA ASN A 84 -4.15 11.53 -6.20
C ASN A 84 -4.10 12.85 -6.99
N THR A 85 -4.73 12.91 -8.16
CA THR A 85 -4.84 14.14 -8.95
C THR A 85 -5.59 15.23 -8.18
N ARG A 86 -6.74 14.94 -7.57
CA ARG A 86 -7.49 15.91 -6.75
C ARG A 86 -6.65 16.49 -5.61
N HIS A 87 -6.00 15.64 -4.83
CA HIS A 87 -5.12 16.10 -3.74
C HIS A 87 -3.90 16.87 -4.26
N ALA A 88 -3.37 16.49 -5.42
CA ALA A 88 -2.25 17.17 -6.06
C ALA A 88 -2.64 18.57 -6.57
N LEU A 89 -3.84 18.74 -7.11
CA LEU A 89 -4.41 20.04 -7.45
C LEU A 89 -4.61 20.90 -6.21
N ASN A 90 -5.18 20.34 -5.14
CA ASN A 90 -5.36 21.07 -3.88
C ASN A 90 -4.01 21.61 -3.37
N ARG A 91 -2.98 20.74 -3.32
CA ARG A 91 -1.62 21.15 -2.91
C ARG A 91 -0.97 22.14 -3.88
N HIS A 92 -1.28 22.08 -5.17
CA HIS A 92 -0.77 23.02 -6.17
C HIS A 92 -1.30 24.43 -5.90
N LEU A 93 -2.61 24.57 -5.65
CA LEU A 93 -3.24 25.85 -5.35
C LEU A 93 -2.74 26.48 -4.03
N HIS A 94 -2.47 25.66 -3.01
CA HIS A 94 -1.88 26.11 -1.74
C HIS A 94 -0.37 26.42 -1.85
N GLY A 95 0.31 25.83 -2.82
CA GLY A 95 1.75 25.98 -3.02
C GLY A 95 2.12 27.35 -3.58
N VAL A 96 3.38 27.74 -3.40
CA VAL A 96 3.95 28.91 -4.07
C VAL A 96 4.01 28.66 -5.58
N PRO A 97 3.68 29.65 -6.43
CA PRO A 97 3.47 31.07 -6.11
C PRO A 97 2.04 31.48 -5.72
N TYR A 98 1.06 30.59 -5.83
CA TYR A 98 -0.36 30.97 -5.72
C TYR A 98 -0.82 31.16 -4.29
N SER A 99 -0.35 30.31 -3.37
CA SER A 99 -0.62 30.40 -1.92
C SER A 99 -2.08 30.66 -1.57
N ARG A 100 -3.00 30.04 -2.32
CA ARG A 100 -4.43 30.26 -2.12
C ARG A 100 -4.88 29.71 -0.77
N LYS A 101 -5.83 30.40 -0.16
CA LYS A 101 -6.48 30.02 1.09
C LYS A 101 -7.84 29.37 0.83
N ILE A 102 -7.87 28.40 -0.09
CA ILE A 102 -9.07 27.61 -0.40
C ILE A 102 -8.71 26.13 -0.34
N ASP A 103 -9.60 25.31 0.19
CA ASP A 103 -9.51 23.85 0.17
C ASP A 103 -10.58 23.27 -0.75
N ILE A 104 -10.20 22.92 -1.98
CA ILE A 104 -11.11 22.37 -2.99
C ILE A 104 -11.74 21.03 -2.58
N ILE A 105 -11.29 20.43 -1.48
CA ILE A 105 -11.78 19.16 -0.95
C ILE A 105 -12.79 19.37 0.18
N LYS A 106 -12.61 20.41 1.01
CA LYS A 106 -13.34 20.59 2.26
C LYS A 106 -14.21 21.82 2.32
N ASP A 107 -13.86 22.87 1.57
CA ASP A 107 -14.59 24.13 1.64
C ASP A 107 -16.00 23.94 1.03
N PRO A 108 -17.05 24.48 1.67
CA PRO A 108 -18.44 24.30 1.21
C PRO A 108 -18.69 24.83 -0.21
N GLU A 109 -17.91 25.82 -0.66
CA GLU A 109 -18.00 26.41 -2.01
C GLU A 109 -17.75 25.40 -3.13
N PHE A 110 -17.15 24.24 -2.82
CA PHE A 110 -16.83 23.18 -3.78
C PHE A 110 -17.78 21.98 -3.69
N CYS A 111 -19.02 22.16 -3.20
CA CYS A 111 -19.98 21.07 -3.02
C CYS A 111 -20.25 20.31 -4.32
N ASP A 112 -20.55 21.02 -5.41
CA ASP A 112 -20.93 20.42 -6.69
C ASP A 112 -19.77 19.65 -7.31
N ALA A 113 -18.56 20.22 -7.30
CA ALA A 113 -17.35 19.54 -7.74
C ALA A 113 -17.13 18.24 -6.95
N ASN A 114 -17.34 18.28 -5.63
CA ASN A 114 -17.17 17.11 -4.78
C ASN A 114 -18.26 16.04 -4.99
N GLU A 115 -19.48 16.43 -5.37
CA GLU A 115 -20.52 15.49 -5.79
C GLU A 115 -20.19 14.84 -7.13
N CYS A 116 -19.79 15.63 -8.14
CA CYS A 116 -19.27 15.10 -9.41
C CYS A 116 -18.10 14.15 -9.20
N PHE A 117 -17.17 14.50 -8.30
CA PHE A 117 -16.04 13.63 -7.96
C PHE A 117 -16.50 12.29 -7.39
N LYS A 118 -17.47 12.29 -6.46
CA LYS A 118 -18.03 11.04 -5.89
C LYS A 118 -18.72 10.20 -6.97
N ALA A 119 -19.49 10.84 -7.86
CA ALA A 119 -20.16 10.17 -8.97
C ALA A 119 -19.14 9.52 -9.92
N ALA A 120 -18.09 10.24 -10.29
CA ALA A 120 -17.00 9.73 -11.11
C ALA A 120 -16.31 8.52 -10.45
N LEU A 121 -16.02 8.57 -9.14
CA LEU A 121 -15.44 7.42 -8.43
C LEU A 121 -16.37 6.20 -8.41
N ALA A 122 -17.68 6.40 -8.26
CA ALA A 122 -18.66 5.32 -8.30
C ALA A 122 -18.71 4.66 -9.69
N GLU A 123 -18.66 5.46 -10.77
CA GLU A 123 -18.56 4.97 -12.14
C GLU A 123 -17.27 4.17 -12.37
N LEU A 124 -16.11 4.71 -11.95
CA LEU A 124 -14.83 4.01 -12.05
C LEU A 124 -14.85 2.66 -11.32
N LYS A 125 -15.52 2.57 -10.17
CA LYS A 125 -15.72 1.29 -9.46
C LYS A 125 -16.58 0.32 -10.27
N ARG A 126 -17.69 0.77 -10.86
CA ARG A 126 -18.55 -0.07 -11.72
C ARG A 126 -17.82 -0.59 -12.96
N LEU A 127 -16.91 0.22 -13.52
CA LEU A 127 -16.05 -0.16 -14.64
C LEU A 127 -14.86 -1.06 -14.24
N GLY A 128 -14.78 -1.51 -12.98
CA GLY A 128 -13.67 -2.33 -12.49
C GLY A 128 -12.35 -1.58 -12.30
N LYS A 129 -12.33 -0.25 -12.42
CA LYS A 129 -11.15 0.62 -12.23
C LYS A 129 -11.00 1.12 -10.79
N GLY A 130 -11.78 0.56 -9.86
CA GLY A 130 -11.74 0.88 -8.42
C GLY A 130 -10.73 0.07 -7.61
N SER A 131 -10.16 -1.00 -8.17
CA SER A 131 -9.23 -1.87 -7.46
C SER A 131 -7.85 -1.23 -7.28
N VAL A 132 -7.22 -1.54 -6.15
CA VAL A 132 -5.83 -1.19 -5.85
C VAL A 132 -4.96 -2.41 -6.14
N ASP A 133 -3.99 -2.26 -7.03
CA ASP A 133 -2.99 -3.30 -7.26
C ASP A 133 -1.98 -3.24 -6.12
N HIS A 134 -1.91 -4.31 -5.34
CA HIS A 134 -0.85 -4.47 -4.35
C HIS A 134 0.34 -5.16 -4.98
N HIS A 135 1.54 -4.79 -4.53
CA HIS A 135 2.75 -5.47 -4.98
C HIS A 135 2.73 -6.94 -4.53
N PRO A 136 3.05 -7.88 -5.44
CA PRO A 136 2.98 -9.29 -5.14
C PRO A 136 4.00 -9.66 -4.07
N VAL A 137 3.61 -10.57 -3.18
CA VAL A 137 4.49 -11.20 -2.20
C VAL A 137 5.38 -12.20 -2.94
N ILE A 138 6.69 -12.18 -2.67
CA ILE A 138 7.61 -13.21 -3.16
C ILE A 138 7.23 -14.53 -2.46
N ASN A 139 6.73 -15.49 -3.23
CA ASN A 139 6.29 -16.78 -2.73
C ASN A 139 7.48 -17.60 -2.20
N GLU A 140 7.19 -18.67 -1.47
CA GLU A 140 8.25 -19.46 -0.82
C GLU A 140 9.20 -20.13 -1.80
N THR A 141 8.68 -20.72 -2.87
CA THR A 141 9.47 -21.35 -3.93
C THR A 141 10.47 -20.37 -4.57
N ASP A 142 10.01 -19.16 -4.92
CA ASP A 142 10.87 -18.12 -5.50
C ASP A 142 11.87 -17.57 -4.47
N ARG A 143 11.53 -17.51 -3.18
CA ARG A 143 12.50 -17.14 -2.12
C ARG A 143 13.61 -18.18 -1.99
N MET A 144 13.26 -19.48 -1.97
CA MET A 144 14.27 -20.55 -1.93
C MET A 144 15.17 -20.46 -3.17
N LYS A 145 14.55 -20.37 -4.35
CA LYS A 145 15.25 -20.24 -5.63
C LYS A 145 16.20 -19.03 -5.67
N LEU A 146 15.81 -17.89 -5.09
CA LEU A 146 16.68 -16.73 -4.95
C LEU A 146 17.93 -17.05 -4.13
N TYR A 147 17.76 -17.66 -2.95
CA TYR A 147 18.87 -17.95 -2.04
C TYR A 147 19.80 -19.05 -2.56
N GLU A 148 19.29 -19.97 -3.37
CA GLU A 148 20.05 -21.04 -4.02
C GLU A 148 20.71 -20.59 -5.34
N SER A 149 20.36 -19.42 -5.86
CA SER A 149 20.91 -18.91 -7.11
C SER A 149 22.33 -18.37 -6.93
N ILE A 150 23.19 -18.65 -7.92
CA ILE A 150 24.56 -18.09 -8.01
C ILE A 150 24.61 -16.57 -7.89
N ILE A 151 23.53 -15.86 -8.24
CA ILE A 151 23.48 -14.39 -8.14
C ILE A 151 23.32 -13.87 -6.71
N MET A 152 23.14 -14.76 -5.72
CA MET A 152 22.98 -14.46 -4.29
C MET A 152 23.94 -15.27 -3.40
N ILE A 153 24.67 -16.24 -3.96
CA ILE A 153 25.72 -16.95 -3.23
C ILE A 153 26.86 -15.96 -2.95
N PRO A 154 27.30 -15.76 -1.70
CA PRO A 154 28.20 -14.68 -1.33
C PRO A 154 29.68 -14.97 -1.64
N ASP A 155 29.97 -15.56 -2.80
CA ASP A 155 31.32 -15.90 -3.28
C ASP A 155 31.90 -14.83 -4.23
N ALA A 156 31.05 -14.03 -4.87
CA ALA A 156 31.45 -12.95 -5.78
C ALA A 156 30.98 -11.55 -5.29
N PRO A 157 31.65 -10.45 -5.68
CA PRO A 157 31.31 -9.09 -5.27
C PRO A 157 29.86 -8.70 -5.59
N GLU A 158 29.37 -9.05 -6.79
CA GLU A 158 28.00 -8.73 -7.20
C GLU A 158 26.97 -9.58 -6.43
N ALA A 159 27.24 -10.87 -6.25
CA ALA A 159 26.32 -11.76 -5.55
C ALA A 159 26.24 -11.47 -4.04
N LEU A 160 27.39 -11.18 -3.40
CA LEU A 160 27.44 -10.69 -2.02
C LEU A 160 26.68 -9.36 -1.86
N LEU A 161 26.85 -8.43 -2.81
CA LEU A 161 26.11 -7.17 -2.84
C LEU A 161 24.59 -7.41 -2.96
N ASN A 162 24.17 -8.33 -3.83
CA ASN A 162 22.76 -8.69 -3.99
C ASN A 162 22.18 -9.29 -2.72
N LYS A 163 22.91 -10.23 -2.09
CA LYS A 163 22.52 -10.86 -0.83
C LYS A 163 22.26 -9.84 0.27
N VAL A 164 23.25 -8.99 0.53
CA VAL A 164 23.15 -7.97 1.58
C VAL A 164 22.07 -6.93 1.25
N GLN A 165 21.93 -6.53 -0.01
CA GLN A 165 20.86 -5.63 -0.43
C GLN A 165 19.46 -6.21 -0.19
N PHE A 166 19.26 -7.49 -0.49
CA PHE A 166 17.99 -8.18 -0.27
C PHE A 166 17.70 -8.30 1.23
N ASP A 167 18.66 -8.79 2.01
CA ASP A 167 18.51 -8.98 3.45
C ASP A 167 18.18 -7.67 4.17
N ILE A 168 18.94 -6.60 3.90
CA ILE A 168 18.68 -5.27 4.51
C ILE A 168 17.27 -4.78 4.17
N ARG A 169 16.77 -5.01 2.95
CA ARG A 169 15.40 -4.63 2.59
C ARG A 169 14.35 -5.48 3.28
N LEU A 170 14.61 -6.79 3.44
CA LEU A 170 13.69 -7.74 4.06
C LEU A 170 13.60 -7.56 5.58
N TYR A 171 14.71 -7.70 6.30
CA TYR A 171 14.75 -7.68 7.77
C TYR A 171 14.34 -6.33 8.37
N PHE A 172 14.70 -5.23 7.72
CA PHE A 172 14.30 -3.89 8.14
C PHE A 172 13.01 -3.41 7.45
N CYS A 173 12.36 -4.28 6.67
CA CYS A 173 11.12 -3.99 5.93
C CYS A 173 11.17 -2.63 5.18
N ARG A 174 12.32 -2.30 4.58
CA ARG A 174 12.59 -0.96 4.02
C ARG A 174 11.58 -0.61 2.93
N ARG A 175 11.16 0.65 2.87
CA ARG A 175 10.36 1.14 1.73
C ARG A 175 11.24 1.15 0.47
N SER A 176 10.70 0.61 -0.62
CA SER A 176 11.37 0.25 -1.89
C SER A 176 12.69 0.94 -2.23
N GLN A 177 12.74 2.27 -2.20
CA GLN A 177 13.91 3.08 -2.53
C GLN A 177 14.23 4.15 -1.47
N GLU A 178 13.38 4.33 -0.45
CA GLU A 178 13.55 5.43 0.52
C GLU A 178 14.90 5.31 1.23
N ASN A 179 15.71 6.36 1.05
CA ASN A 179 17.04 6.55 1.63
C ASN A 179 18.06 5.43 1.36
N MET A 180 17.78 4.46 0.49
CA MET A 180 18.76 3.43 0.13
C MET A 180 20.04 4.07 -0.40
N HIS A 181 19.92 5.02 -1.33
CA HIS A 181 21.08 5.73 -1.91
C HIS A 181 21.82 6.65 -0.92
N GLY A 182 21.17 7.04 0.19
CA GLY A 182 21.76 7.90 1.21
C GLY A 182 22.50 7.16 2.32
N MET A 183 22.40 5.83 2.38
CA MET A 183 23.03 5.02 3.42
C MET A 183 24.55 5.10 3.36
N THR A 184 25.16 5.14 4.54
CA THR A 184 26.60 5.14 4.73
C THR A 184 27.03 3.87 5.45
N LYS A 185 28.35 3.65 5.54
CA LYS A 185 28.93 2.55 6.31
C LYS A 185 28.56 2.59 7.81
N SER A 186 28.12 3.73 8.34
CA SER A 186 27.68 3.88 9.74
C SER A 186 26.17 3.71 9.96
N THR A 187 25.37 3.58 8.89
CA THR A 187 23.92 3.44 8.99
C THR A 187 23.49 2.22 9.80
N PHE A 188 24.26 1.13 9.72
CA PHE A 188 24.03 -0.09 10.50
C PHE A 188 25.27 -0.50 11.28
N LYS A 189 25.07 -1.19 12.41
CA LYS A 189 26.14 -1.78 13.23
C LYS A 189 25.81 -3.20 13.61
N VAL A 190 26.86 -4.01 13.73
CA VAL A 190 26.77 -5.35 14.32
C VAL A 190 26.89 -5.23 15.83
N LEU A 191 25.92 -5.77 16.54
CA LEU A 191 25.83 -5.79 18.00
C LEU A 191 25.73 -7.24 18.47
N ASN A 192 26.03 -7.48 19.75
CA ASN A 192 25.85 -8.79 20.39
C ASN A 192 24.63 -8.72 21.29
N ASP A 193 23.75 -9.72 21.22
CA ASP A 193 22.68 -9.88 22.19
C ASP A 193 23.29 -10.35 23.52
N PRO A 194 23.16 -9.57 24.61
CA PRO A 194 23.72 -9.94 25.90
C PRO A 194 23.11 -11.22 26.48
N LYS A 195 21.92 -11.65 26.02
CA LYS A 195 21.25 -12.86 26.52
C LYS A 195 21.73 -14.12 25.80
N THR A 196 21.77 -14.10 24.48
CA THR A 196 22.11 -15.27 23.67
C THR A 196 23.57 -15.33 23.25
N GLY A 197 24.28 -14.20 23.32
CA GLY A 197 25.64 -14.05 22.79
C GLY A 197 25.69 -13.98 21.25
N LEU A 198 24.55 -14.12 20.56
CA LEU A 198 24.48 -14.09 19.11
C LEU A 198 24.55 -12.66 18.59
N LYS A 199 25.14 -12.50 17.40
CA LYS A 199 25.22 -11.21 16.73
C LYS A 199 23.89 -10.84 16.08
N TYR A 200 23.66 -9.55 15.90
CA TYR A 200 22.61 -9.02 15.05
C TYR A 200 23.03 -7.67 14.47
N VAL A 201 22.52 -7.34 13.28
CA VAL A 201 22.67 -6.02 12.69
C VAL A 201 21.50 -5.14 13.10
N ALA A 202 21.80 -3.93 13.58
CA ALA A 202 20.83 -2.92 13.97
C ALA A 202 21.07 -1.60 13.22
N LYS A 203 20.01 -0.84 12.98
CA LYS A 203 20.09 0.52 12.43
C LYS A 203 20.53 1.50 13.52
N CYS A 204 21.41 2.45 13.20
CA CYS A 204 21.97 3.40 14.17
C CYS A 204 21.85 4.88 13.78
N GLU A 205 21.36 5.19 12.59
CA GLU A 205 21.18 6.56 12.11
C GLU A 205 19.69 6.88 11.91
N ASP A 206 19.23 8.03 12.42
CA ASP A 206 17.87 8.52 12.17
C ASP A 206 17.76 9.00 10.72
N GLU A 207 16.72 8.57 10.00
CA GLU A 207 16.50 8.96 8.61
C GLU A 207 15.13 9.61 8.40
N LEU A 208 15.07 10.71 7.64
CA LEU A 208 13.81 11.28 7.15
C LEU A 208 13.16 10.32 6.15
N THR A 209 11.98 9.80 6.44
CA THR A 209 11.25 8.89 5.53
C THR A 209 9.89 9.48 5.15
N LYS A 210 9.20 8.91 4.16
CA LYS A 210 7.89 9.43 3.68
C LYS A 210 6.87 9.61 4.81
N ASN A 211 6.91 8.73 5.81
CA ASN A 211 6.00 8.77 6.94
C ASN A 211 6.58 9.47 8.18
N HIS A 212 7.88 9.76 8.22
CA HIS A 212 8.57 10.33 9.38
C HIS A 212 9.33 11.59 8.95
N ARG A 213 8.59 12.71 8.91
CA ARG A 213 9.08 14.05 8.50
C ARG A 213 9.02 15.07 9.65
N GLY A 214 8.75 14.60 10.87
CA GLY A 214 8.58 15.38 12.10
C GLY A 214 9.28 14.72 13.29
N ASN A 215 8.78 14.97 14.51
CA ASN A 215 9.39 14.56 15.78
C ASN A 215 9.19 13.08 16.16
N ASP A 216 9.07 12.19 15.16
CA ASP A 216 8.88 10.76 15.40
C ASP A 216 10.25 10.15 15.74
N ARG A 217 10.52 9.92 17.03
CA ARG A 217 11.71 9.19 17.47
C ARG A 217 11.69 7.79 16.85
N GLU A 218 12.70 7.46 16.06
CA GLU A 218 12.83 6.18 15.36
C GLU A 218 13.25 5.06 16.33
N SER A 219 12.38 4.70 17.28
CA SER A 219 12.62 3.54 18.17
C SER A 219 12.12 2.22 17.57
N THR A 220 11.65 2.23 16.32
CA THR A 220 10.92 1.12 15.71
C THR A 220 11.53 0.77 14.35
N SER A 221 12.49 -0.16 14.37
CA SER A 221 13.07 -0.77 13.18
C SER A 221 13.32 -2.25 13.46
N GLY A 222 13.31 -3.07 12.40
CA GLY A 222 13.70 -4.48 12.50
C GLY A 222 15.17 -4.66 12.89
N VAL A 223 15.52 -5.90 13.20
CA VAL A 223 16.91 -6.35 13.35
C VAL A 223 17.17 -7.51 12.42
N MET A 224 18.42 -7.68 12.02
CA MET A 224 18.84 -8.78 11.15
C MET A 224 19.72 -9.75 11.98
N PRO A 225 19.16 -10.88 12.45
CA PRO A 225 19.83 -11.75 13.42
C PRO A 225 20.84 -12.69 12.75
N GLU A 226 21.80 -13.15 13.55
CA GLU A 226 22.72 -14.22 13.18
C GLU A 226 22.02 -15.58 13.20
N PHE A 227 22.32 -16.41 12.20
CA PHE A 227 21.93 -17.82 12.15
C PHE A 227 23.19 -18.68 12.04
N PRO A 228 23.81 -19.07 13.17
CA PRO A 228 25.04 -19.86 13.17
C PRO A 228 24.89 -21.15 12.37
N GLY A 229 25.92 -21.49 11.58
CA GLY A 229 25.91 -22.70 10.73
C GLY A 229 25.07 -22.59 9.46
N SER A 230 24.20 -21.59 9.31
CA SER A 230 23.43 -21.41 8.08
C SER A 230 24.30 -20.83 6.96
N PRO A 231 24.30 -21.41 5.74
CA PRO A 231 24.92 -20.80 4.57
C PRO A 231 24.24 -19.48 4.18
N TYR A 232 23.02 -19.25 4.67
CA TYR A 232 22.19 -18.08 4.37
C TYR A 232 22.26 -16.99 5.44
N CYS A 233 23.14 -17.14 6.42
CA CYS A 233 23.27 -16.21 7.55
C CYS A 233 23.47 -14.75 7.08
N PRO A 234 22.54 -13.84 7.40
CA PRO A 234 22.57 -12.48 6.89
C PRO A 234 23.61 -11.62 7.62
N VAL A 235 23.85 -11.85 8.91
CA VAL A 235 24.94 -11.18 9.67
C VAL A 235 26.30 -11.52 9.07
N LYS A 236 26.57 -12.81 8.82
CA LYS A 236 27.83 -13.26 8.21
C LYS A 236 28.04 -12.61 6.85
N SER A 237 27.00 -12.58 6.00
CA SER A 237 27.05 -11.92 4.70
C SER A 237 27.32 -10.42 4.83
N TYR A 238 26.68 -9.76 5.79
CA TYR A 238 26.88 -8.33 6.05
C TYR A 238 28.29 -8.01 6.55
N GLU A 239 28.83 -8.76 7.51
CA GLU A 239 30.20 -8.58 8.00
C GLU A 239 31.23 -8.74 6.87
N THR A 240 31.08 -9.77 6.02
CA THR A 240 31.92 -9.97 4.84
C THR A 240 31.79 -8.82 3.84
N TYR A 241 30.58 -8.31 3.61
CA TYR A 241 30.37 -7.17 2.73
C TYR A 241 31.12 -5.93 3.24
N ILE A 242 30.93 -5.58 4.52
CA ILE A 242 31.57 -4.40 5.14
C ILE A 242 33.10 -4.51 5.10
N SER A 243 33.67 -5.68 5.35
CA SER A 243 35.12 -5.87 5.35
C SER A 243 35.75 -5.71 3.96
N LYS A 244 34.99 -5.99 2.90
CA LYS A 244 35.43 -5.89 1.49
C LYS A 244 35.14 -4.53 0.84
N LEU A 245 34.42 -3.61 1.51
CA LEU A 245 34.08 -2.28 1.00
C LEU A 245 35.33 -1.40 0.80
N HIS A 246 35.26 -0.47 -0.15
CA HIS A 246 36.34 0.49 -0.35
C HIS A 246 36.46 1.45 0.85
N PRO A 247 37.65 1.65 1.44
CA PRO A 247 37.83 2.45 2.66
C PRO A 247 37.50 3.93 2.44
N LEU A 248 37.87 4.50 1.29
CA LEU A 248 37.66 5.92 0.95
C LEU A 248 36.21 6.28 0.55
N CYS A 249 35.34 5.29 0.30
CA CYS A 249 33.95 5.55 -0.04
C CYS A 249 33.09 5.47 1.22
N THR A 250 32.37 6.54 1.54
CA THR A 250 31.47 6.60 2.72
C THR A 250 30.14 5.89 2.48
N SER A 251 29.71 5.76 1.23
CA SER A 251 28.47 5.09 0.83
C SER A 251 28.48 3.62 1.24
N LEU A 252 27.35 3.13 1.74
CA LEU A 252 27.16 1.71 2.01
C LEU A 252 27.14 0.92 0.70
N TRP A 253 26.33 1.37 -0.27
CA TRP A 253 26.17 0.69 -1.56
C TRP A 253 27.23 1.17 -2.54
N GLN A 254 28.17 0.30 -2.86
CA GLN A 254 29.29 0.57 -3.75
C GLN A 254 29.24 -0.32 -4.99
N ARG A 255 29.80 0.17 -6.10
CA ARG A 255 29.86 -0.61 -7.35
C ARG A 255 30.81 -1.80 -7.16
N PRO A 256 30.41 -3.04 -7.50
CA PRO A 256 31.32 -4.19 -7.48
C PRO A 256 32.43 -4.01 -8.52
N LYS A 257 33.63 -4.53 -8.23
CA LYS A 257 34.69 -4.65 -9.23
C LYS A 257 34.31 -5.72 -10.26
N GLU A 258 34.64 -5.47 -11.52
CA GLU A 258 34.42 -6.42 -12.63
C GLU A 258 35.46 -7.54 -12.65
N SER A 259 36.67 -7.28 -12.14
CA SER A 259 37.73 -8.26 -11.95
C SER A 259 38.13 -8.23 -10.48
N PHE A 260 38.08 -9.40 -9.84
CA PHE A 260 38.42 -9.61 -8.43
C PHE A 260 39.07 -10.97 -8.26
N ASN A 261 39.88 -11.11 -7.21
CA ASN A 261 40.29 -12.40 -6.68
C ASN A 261 39.66 -12.61 -5.31
N ASP A 262 39.45 -13.86 -4.92
CA ASP A 262 38.83 -14.21 -3.64
C ASP A 262 39.63 -13.65 -2.44
N ASP A 263 40.96 -13.66 -2.58
CA ASP A 263 41.91 -13.15 -1.58
C ASP A 263 42.03 -11.61 -1.55
N ASP A 264 41.40 -10.89 -2.48
CA ASP A 264 41.46 -9.43 -2.49
C ASP A 264 40.85 -8.85 -1.21
N THR A 265 41.54 -7.90 -0.58
CA THR A 265 41.03 -7.21 0.60
C THR A 265 39.86 -6.28 0.29
N ILE A 266 39.76 -5.79 -0.96
CA ILE A 266 38.75 -4.83 -1.40
C ILE A 266 38.08 -5.36 -2.67
N TRP A 267 36.77 -5.58 -2.61
CA TRP A 267 35.96 -6.08 -3.74
C TRP A 267 35.12 -5.01 -4.43
N TYR A 268 35.03 -3.81 -3.84
CA TYR A 268 34.18 -2.73 -4.34
C TYR A 268 35.00 -1.52 -4.77
N CYS A 269 34.50 -0.78 -5.75
CA CYS A 269 35.12 0.45 -6.24
C CYS A 269 34.90 1.60 -5.26
N ASN A 270 35.77 2.62 -5.34
CA ASN A 270 35.55 3.93 -4.70
C ASN A 270 34.43 4.75 -5.38
N SER A 271 33.26 4.14 -5.57
CA SER A 271 32.13 4.76 -6.26
C SER A 271 30.82 4.18 -5.74
N ARG A 272 29.85 5.06 -5.47
CA ARG A 272 28.52 4.69 -5.00
C ARG A 272 27.68 4.07 -6.11
N LEU A 273 26.76 3.18 -5.74
CA LEU A 273 25.80 2.62 -6.68
C LEU A 273 24.75 3.67 -7.06
N GLY A 274 24.39 3.75 -8.34
CA GLY A 274 23.41 4.73 -8.83
C GLY A 274 22.00 4.48 -8.31
N GLU A 275 21.25 5.55 -8.05
CA GLU A 275 19.88 5.51 -7.54
C GLU A 275 18.94 4.66 -8.42
N LYS A 276 19.04 4.79 -9.75
CA LYS A 276 18.26 3.98 -10.70
C LYS A 276 18.59 2.49 -10.63
N THR A 277 19.85 2.14 -10.35
CA THR A 277 20.28 0.75 -10.19
C THR A 277 19.68 0.16 -8.92
N LEU A 278 19.73 0.90 -7.81
CA LEU A 278 19.09 0.51 -6.55
C LEU A 278 17.56 0.36 -6.71
N ALA A 279 16.92 1.23 -7.50
CA ALA A 279 15.48 1.19 -7.76
C ALA A 279 15.04 -0.05 -8.55
N LYS A 280 15.87 -0.51 -9.50
CA LYS A 280 15.61 -1.70 -10.34
C LYS A 280 16.16 -3.01 -9.75
N PHE A 281 16.67 -2.98 -8.51
CA PHE A 281 17.35 -4.11 -7.88
C PHE A 281 16.54 -5.41 -7.96
N MET A 282 15.34 -5.46 -7.36
CA MET A 282 14.55 -6.70 -7.33
C MET A 282 14.08 -7.12 -8.73
N THR A 283 13.80 -6.17 -9.62
CA THR A 283 13.42 -6.47 -11.01
C THR A 283 14.53 -7.21 -11.74
N LYS A 284 15.77 -6.71 -11.66
CA LYS A 284 16.94 -7.39 -12.22
C LYS A 284 17.20 -8.75 -11.57
N LEU A 285 17.01 -8.83 -10.25
CA LEU A 285 17.20 -10.08 -9.51
C LEU A 285 16.17 -11.14 -9.94
N SER A 286 14.91 -10.74 -10.17
CA SER A 286 13.86 -11.63 -10.68
C SER A 286 14.18 -12.17 -12.07
N GLU A 287 14.66 -11.30 -12.97
CA GLU A 287 15.09 -11.67 -14.32
C GLU A 287 16.28 -12.64 -14.26
N GLY A 288 17.32 -12.29 -13.50
CA GLY A 288 18.55 -13.09 -13.37
C GLY A 288 18.31 -14.47 -12.77
N ALA A 289 17.48 -14.58 -11.73
CA ALA A 289 17.12 -15.86 -11.11
C ALA A 289 16.00 -16.61 -11.83
N LYS A 290 15.43 -16.04 -12.90
CA LYS A 290 14.29 -16.61 -13.65
C LYS A 290 13.13 -17.01 -12.71
N LEU A 291 12.72 -16.10 -11.83
CA LEU A 291 11.62 -16.35 -10.90
C LEU A 291 10.30 -16.52 -11.65
N SER A 292 9.27 -17.05 -10.97
CA SER A 292 7.94 -17.27 -11.58
C SER A 292 7.30 -16.00 -12.16
N GLN A 293 7.70 -14.83 -11.64
CA GLN A 293 7.28 -13.52 -12.11
C GLN A 293 8.32 -12.45 -11.79
N ILE A 294 8.15 -11.27 -12.38
CA ILE A 294 8.98 -10.11 -12.09
C ILE A 294 8.49 -9.42 -10.81
N TYR A 295 9.36 -9.36 -9.81
CA TYR A 295 9.10 -8.66 -8.55
C TYR A 295 9.74 -7.26 -8.54
N THR A 296 9.30 -6.43 -7.59
CA THR A 296 9.82 -5.08 -7.38
C THR A 296 10.37 -4.93 -5.96
N ASN A 297 11.14 -3.88 -5.67
CA ASN A 297 11.66 -3.68 -4.31
C ASN A 297 10.53 -3.61 -3.25
N HIS A 298 9.32 -3.20 -3.64
CA HIS A 298 8.18 -3.18 -2.73
C HIS A 298 7.64 -4.59 -2.43
N SER A 299 7.85 -5.56 -3.32
CA SER A 299 7.56 -6.98 -3.08
C SER A 299 8.37 -7.52 -1.91
N ILE A 300 9.63 -7.10 -1.73
CA ILE A 300 10.46 -7.51 -0.58
C ILE A 300 9.83 -7.04 0.74
N ARG A 301 9.38 -5.79 0.80
CA ARG A 301 8.68 -5.25 1.97
C ARG A 301 7.35 -5.96 2.22
N ALA A 302 6.58 -6.21 1.15
CA ALA A 302 5.33 -6.97 1.25
C ALA A 302 5.59 -8.37 1.84
N THR A 303 6.62 -9.06 1.36
CA THR A 303 7.07 -10.35 1.88
C THR A 303 7.45 -10.27 3.36
N GLY A 304 8.24 -9.29 3.78
CA GLY A 304 8.59 -9.11 5.19
C GLY A 304 7.34 -8.92 6.08
N ALA A 305 6.42 -8.07 5.66
CA ALA A 305 5.16 -7.83 6.38
C ALA A 305 4.27 -9.08 6.44
N THR A 306 4.16 -9.83 5.33
CA THR A 306 3.38 -11.09 5.28
C THR A 306 4.00 -12.18 6.14
N ILE A 307 5.33 -12.34 6.14
CA ILE A 307 6.01 -13.32 7.00
C ILE A 307 5.68 -13.02 8.47
N LEU A 308 5.87 -11.77 8.91
CA LEU A 308 5.58 -11.38 10.29
C LEU A 308 4.11 -11.58 10.66
N THR A 309 3.20 -11.33 9.72
CA THR A 309 1.76 -11.54 9.90
C THR A 309 1.43 -13.02 10.07
N LYS A 310 1.96 -13.88 9.19
CA LYS A 310 1.74 -15.34 9.26
C LYS A 310 2.43 -15.99 10.46
N SER A 311 3.47 -15.36 11.02
CA SER A 311 4.13 -15.78 12.26
C SER A 311 3.36 -15.42 13.55
N MET A 312 2.12 -14.93 13.44
CA MET A 312 1.23 -14.65 14.59
C MET A 312 1.75 -13.58 15.56
N PHE A 313 2.64 -12.68 15.11
CA PHE A 313 2.99 -11.49 15.89
C PHE A 313 1.81 -10.53 15.97
N ASN A 314 1.71 -9.78 17.06
CA ASN A 314 0.61 -8.83 17.20
C ASN A 314 0.79 -7.61 16.25
N PRO A 315 -0.29 -6.95 15.83
CA PRO A 315 -0.19 -5.85 14.86
C PRO A 315 0.73 -4.70 15.31
N SER A 316 0.82 -4.39 16.61
CA SER A 316 1.69 -3.32 17.10
C SER A 316 3.18 -3.67 16.98
N GLN A 317 3.57 -4.93 17.22
CA GLN A 317 4.92 -5.45 16.97
C GLN A 317 5.27 -5.39 15.48
N ILE A 318 4.34 -5.82 14.61
CA ILE A 318 4.54 -5.78 13.16
C ILE A 318 4.69 -4.33 12.68
N MET A 319 3.86 -3.40 13.18
CA MET A 319 3.96 -1.98 12.88
C MET A 319 5.31 -1.40 13.32
N ALA A 320 5.85 -1.83 14.46
CA ALA A 320 7.15 -1.39 14.94
C ALA A 320 8.30 -1.84 14.00
N VAL A 321 8.23 -3.02 13.41
CA VAL A 321 9.27 -3.47 12.46
C VAL A 321 9.07 -2.86 11.07
N THR A 322 7.81 -2.78 10.63
CA THR A 322 7.47 -2.36 9.26
C THR A 322 7.33 -0.85 9.09
N GLY A 323 7.21 -0.08 10.17
CA GLY A 323 6.99 1.38 10.13
C GLY A 323 5.65 1.78 9.49
N HIS A 324 4.62 0.94 9.61
CA HIS A 324 3.24 1.31 9.30
C HIS A 324 2.64 2.10 10.47
N LYS A 325 1.83 3.12 10.17
CA LYS A 325 1.19 3.99 11.18
C LYS A 325 -0.24 3.57 11.53
N SER A 326 -0.80 2.64 10.76
CA SER A 326 -2.18 2.16 10.94
C SER A 326 -2.24 0.64 10.75
N VAL A 327 -3.03 -0.02 11.59
CA VAL A 327 -3.37 -1.44 11.47
C VAL A 327 -4.09 -1.71 10.14
N GLN A 328 -4.90 -0.76 9.65
CA GLN A 328 -5.58 -0.88 8.37
C GLN A 328 -4.60 -1.00 7.20
N SER A 329 -3.39 -0.45 7.32
CA SER A 329 -2.35 -0.64 6.30
C SER A 329 -1.73 -2.04 6.33
N LEU A 330 -1.88 -2.79 7.43
CA LEU A 330 -1.43 -4.18 7.55
C LEU A 330 -2.45 -5.21 7.08
N THR A 331 -3.75 -4.88 7.08
CA THR A 331 -4.83 -5.82 6.69
C THR A 331 -4.66 -6.35 5.26
N VAL A 332 -3.98 -5.58 4.39
CA VAL A 332 -3.59 -6.01 3.04
C VAL A 332 -2.73 -7.27 3.06
N TYR A 333 -1.86 -7.42 4.05
CA TYR A 333 -0.96 -8.57 4.22
C TYR A 333 -1.60 -9.70 5.05
N GLN A 334 -2.72 -9.42 5.72
CA GLN A 334 -3.57 -10.38 6.45
C GLN A 334 -4.62 -11.05 5.55
N ARG A 335 -4.62 -10.76 4.24
CA ARG A 335 -5.58 -11.38 3.32
C ARG A 335 -5.34 -12.88 3.28
N THR A 336 -6.37 -13.61 3.67
CA THR A 336 -6.51 -15.07 3.50
C THR A 336 -6.23 -15.43 2.05
N ASP A 337 -5.24 -16.29 1.82
CA ASP A 337 -4.96 -16.81 0.49
C ASP A 337 -6.09 -17.76 0.04
N THR A 338 -6.10 -18.11 -1.25
CA THR A 338 -7.18 -18.93 -1.81
C THR A 338 -7.26 -20.29 -1.13
N GLU A 339 -6.11 -20.88 -0.78
CA GLU A 339 -6.04 -22.16 -0.07
C GLU A 339 -6.68 -22.06 1.31
N GLU A 340 -6.35 -21.01 2.07
CA GLU A 340 -6.92 -20.77 3.38
C GLU A 340 -8.43 -20.45 3.29
N LYS A 341 -8.89 -19.73 2.25
CA LYS A 341 -10.33 -19.54 1.98
C LYS A 341 -11.04 -20.84 1.65
N ILE A 342 -10.40 -21.72 0.86
CA ILE A 342 -10.92 -23.05 0.56
C ILE A 342 -11.02 -23.88 1.85
N ALA A 343 -9.98 -23.86 2.70
CA ALA A 343 -9.99 -24.55 3.99
C ALA A 343 -11.09 -24.02 4.93
N MET A 344 -11.29 -22.70 5.00
CA MET A 344 -12.42 -22.08 5.70
C MET A 344 -13.76 -22.55 5.12
N GLY A 345 -13.87 -22.61 3.80
CA GLY A 345 -15.01 -23.18 3.08
C GLY A 345 -15.30 -24.63 3.48
N HIS A 346 -14.27 -25.48 3.51
CA HIS A 346 -14.38 -26.86 3.98
C HIS A 346 -14.79 -26.96 5.44
N ALA A 347 -14.27 -26.10 6.32
CA ALA A 347 -14.66 -26.07 7.72
C ALA A 347 -16.15 -25.73 7.89
N MET A 348 -16.64 -24.73 7.16
CA MET A 348 -18.08 -24.39 7.11
C MET A 348 -18.92 -25.56 6.59
N GLY A 349 -18.51 -26.18 5.48
CA GLY A 349 -19.20 -27.34 4.91
C GLY A 349 -19.24 -28.56 5.84
N LYS A 350 -18.13 -28.84 6.54
CA LYS A 350 -18.01 -29.95 7.50
C LYS A 350 -18.94 -29.77 8.70
N SER A 351 -19.07 -28.53 9.20
CA SER A 351 -20.01 -28.22 10.29
C SER A 351 -21.47 -28.48 9.88
N LEU A 352 -21.85 -28.14 8.65
CA LEU A 352 -23.20 -28.39 8.14
C LEU A 352 -23.46 -29.89 7.91
N ALA A 353 -22.47 -30.64 7.42
CA ALA A 353 -22.58 -32.08 7.23
C ALA A 353 -22.74 -32.85 8.55
N THR A 354 -22.06 -32.40 9.62
CA THR A 354 -22.11 -33.04 10.94
C THR A 354 -23.49 -32.92 11.60
N GLN A 355 -24.24 -31.85 11.30
CA GLN A 355 -25.63 -31.66 11.77
C GLN A 355 -26.61 -32.63 11.10
N ASN A 356 -26.35 -33.05 9.84
CA ASN A 356 -27.22 -33.99 9.13
C ASN A 356 -27.00 -35.45 9.57
N SER A 357 -25.80 -35.81 10.06
CA SER A 357 -25.55 -37.16 10.60
C SER A 357 -26.16 -37.40 11.98
N ALA A 358 -26.49 -36.34 12.74
CA ALA A 358 -27.14 -36.46 14.04
C ALA A 358 -28.65 -36.75 13.95
N VAL A 359 -29.27 -36.57 12.78
CA VAL A 359 -30.73 -36.73 12.59
C VAL A 359 -31.12 -38.15 12.12
N LEU A 360 -30.16 -39.02 11.74
CA LEU A 360 -30.45 -40.36 11.19
C LEU A 360 -30.21 -41.54 12.16
N ALA A 361 -29.90 -41.30 13.44
CA ALA A 361 -29.80 -42.38 14.42
C ALA A 361 -31.16 -42.70 15.05
N LEU A 362 -32.06 -43.34 14.30
CA LEU A 362 -33.11 -44.18 14.87
C LEU A 362 -32.57 -45.62 14.96
N PRO A 363 -32.73 -46.34 16.10
CA PRO A 363 -32.29 -47.71 16.20
C PRO A 363 -33.30 -48.64 15.53
N ALA A 364 -32.85 -49.52 14.65
CA ALA A 364 -33.63 -50.64 14.14
C ALA A 364 -32.90 -51.96 14.42
N PRO A 365 -33.65 -53.07 14.61
CA PRO A 365 -33.21 -54.23 15.38
C PRO A 365 -32.57 -55.33 14.53
N GLU A 366 -31.97 -56.28 15.26
CA GLU A 366 -31.25 -57.47 14.84
C GLU A 366 -31.99 -58.37 13.81
N ASN A 367 -31.26 -58.83 12.77
CA ASN A 367 -30.93 -60.26 12.60
C ASN A 367 -30.18 -60.56 11.27
N SER A 368 -28.95 -61.09 11.45
CA SER A 368 -28.33 -62.28 10.83
C SER A 368 -28.38 -62.62 9.33
N THR A 369 -27.19 -63.07 8.88
CA THR A 369 -26.84 -63.99 7.76
C THR A 369 -26.79 -63.42 6.33
N LEU A 370 -25.82 -63.71 5.45
CA LEU A 370 -24.62 -64.58 5.42
C LEU A 370 -23.70 -64.14 4.23
N LEU A 371 -22.37 -64.26 4.43
CA LEU A 371 -21.25 -64.72 3.54
C LEU A 371 -21.54 -64.96 2.03
N ALA A 372 -20.66 -64.79 1.02
CA ALA A 372 -19.23 -64.45 0.89
C ALA A 372 -18.85 -64.16 -0.59
N LEU A 373 -17.72 -63.45 -0.75
CA LEU A 373 -16.70 -63.24 -1.82
C LEU A 373 -16.39 -64.42 -2.82
N PRO A 374 -15.53 -64.31 -3.90
CA PRO A 374 -14.85 -63.18 -4.60
C PRO A 374 -14.77 -63.36 -6.18
N PRO A 375 -13.68 -63.03 -6.96
CA PRO A 375 -13.70 -62.03 -8.06
C PRO A 375 -13.19 -62.59 -9.44
N PRO A 376 -12.45 -61.82 -10.29
CA PRO A 376 -12.90 -61.20 -11.54
C PRO A 376 -12.29 -61.81 -12.81
N GLU A 377 -12.82 -61.50 -14.00
CA GLU A 377 -12.10 -61.71 -15.26
C GLU A 377 -12.22 -60.51 -16.22
N THR A 378 -11.08 -60.22 -16.82
CA THR A 378 -10.67 -59.19 -17.77
C THR A 378 -11.02 -59.54 -19.21
N VAL A 379 -11.45 -58.57 -20.05
CA VAL A 379 -11.08 -58.41 -21.47
C VAL A 379 -11.35 -56.92 -21.82
N ASN A 380 -10.36 -56.09 -22.18
CA ASN A 380 -9.89 -55.77 -23.56
C ASN A 380 -11.05 -55.65 -24.58
N GLU A 381 -11.12 -54.70 -25.52
CA GLU A 381 -10.14 -53.84 -26.14
C GLU A 381 -10.90 -52.86 -27.07
N SER A 382 -10.26 -51.73 -27.37
CA SER A 382 -10.15 -51.17 -28.73
C SER A 382 -11.29 -50.39 -29.41
N THR A 383 -10.89 -49.14 -29.75
CA THR A 383 -11.06 -48.43 -31.04
C THR A 383 -12.43 -47.85 -31.39
N SER A 384 -12.59 -46.71 -32.08
CA SER A 384 -11.74 -45.73 -32.79
C SER A 384 -12.64 -44.48 -33.00
N ILE A 385 -12.16 -43.22 -32.92
CA ILE A 385 -11.76 -42.37 -34.08
C ILE A 385 -12.91 -42.31 -35.11
N VAL A 386 -13.61 -41.20 -35.44
CA VAL A 386 -13.21 -39.80 -35.77
C VAL A 386 -14.51 -38.96 -35.96
N PRO A 387 -14.42 -37.62 -36.16
CA PRO A 387 -15.40 -36.60 -35.75
C PRO A 387 -16.20 -36.03 -36.94
N MET A 388 -16.53 -34.73 -36.88
CA MET A 388 -17.26 -33.84 -37.81
C MET A 388 -18.70 -33.57 -37.32
N ILE A 389 -19.28 -32.38 -37.38
CA ILE A 389 -18.99 -31.03 -37.89
C ILE A 389 -20.17 -30.14 -37.38
N GLU A 390 -19.98 -28.81 -37.34
CA GLU A 390 -20.93 -27.66 -37.54
C GLU A 390 -22.45 -27.87 -37.39
N GLU A 391 -23.32 -26.96 -36.93
CA GLU A 391 -23.33 -25.49 -36.86
C GLU A 391 -24.61 -25.04 -36.12
N CYS A 392 -24.61 -23.79 -35.64
CA CYS A 392 -25.72 -22.81 -35.56
C CYS A 392 -27.09 -23.11 -34.91
N GLY A 393 -27.53 -22.18 -34.05
CA GLY A 393 -28.95 -22.02 -33.71
C GLY A 393 -29.23 -21.00 -32.59
N ASP A 394 -29.64 -19.79 -32.98
CA ASP A 394 -30.07 -18.68 -32.12
C ASP A 394 -31.38 -18.93 -31.34
N GLY A 395 -31.33 -18.66 -30.02
CA GLY A 395 -32.38 -18.08 -29.14
C GLY A 395 -33.70 -18.83 -28.90
N PRO A 396 -34.62 -18.27 -28.07
CA PRO A 396 -34.45 -17.61 -26.78
C PRO A 396 -35.36 -18.25 -25.70
N SER A 397 -35.06 -18.11 -24.39
CA SER A 397 -36.10 -18.32 -23.37
C SER A 397 -35.90 -17.48 -22.12
N ALA A 398 -36.99 -16.80 -21.77
CA ALA A 398 -37.14 -15.81 -20.73
C ALA A 398 -37.03 -16.40 -19.31
N CYS A 399 -36.45 -15.62 -18.40
CA CYS A 399 -36.71 -15.80 -16.96
C CYS A 399 -37.00 -14.46 -16.29
N ARG A 400 -38.29 -14.33 -15.99
CA ARG A 400 -38.99 -13.55 -14.96
C ARG A 400 -38.17 -12.58 -14.10
N SER A 401 -38.56 -11.32 -14.22
CA SER A 401 -38.35 -10.27 -13.23
C SER A 401 -39.08 -10.58 -11.93
N VAL A 402 -38.37 -10.47 -10.81
CA VAL A 402 -38.94 -10.23 -9.49
C VAL A 402 -38.41 -8.87 -9.04
N ALA A 403 -39.32 -7.91 -8.89
CA ALA A 403 -39.03 -6.63 -8.29
C ALA A 403 -38.82 -6.81 -6.78
N ILE A 404 -37.70 -6.31 -6.26
CA ILE A 404 -37.52 -6.03 -4.84
C ILE A 404 -37.28 -4.53 -4.72
N SER A 405 -38.38 -3.81 -4.53
CA SER A 405 -38.41 -2.49 -3.92
C SER A 405 -38.18 -2.66 -2.42
N GLU A 406 -37.20 -1.92 -1.88
CA GLU A 406 -36.92 -1.58 -0.47
C GLU A 406 -35.46 -1.85 -0.08
N LEU A 407 -34.58 -0.92 -0.47
CA LEU A 407 -33.30 -0.67 0.19
C LEU A 407 -33.16 0.85 0.40
N GLN A 408 -34.06 1.43 1.19
CA GLN A 408 -33.82 2.71 1.84
C GLN A 408 -33.02 2.43 3.11
N GLY A 409 -31.71 2.72 3.09
CA GLY A 409 -30.87 2.52 4.27
C GLY A 409 -29.36 2.44 4.04
N LEU A 410 -28.85 2.69 2.83
CA LEU A 410 -27.41 2.80 2.62
C LEU A 410 -26.96 4.23 2.91
N ASN A 411 -26.42 4.46 4.12
CA ASN A 411 -25.68 5.68 4.40
C ASN A 411 -24.37 5.65 3.60
N ILE A 412 -24.28 6.51 2.58
CA ILE A 412 -23.16 6.55 1.63
C ILE A 412 -21.83 6.91 2.33
N SER A 413 -21.85 7.47 3.55
CA SER A 413 -20.63 7.68 4.34
C SER A 413 -19.89 6.38 4.67
N ASP A 414 -20.61 5.27 4.83
CA ASP A 414 -20.05 4.00 5.27
C ASP A 414 -19.34 3.27 4.12
N LEU A 415 -19.63 3.64 2.87
CA LEU A 415 -18.96 3.11 1.66
C LEU A 415 -17.52 3.63 1.49
N PHE A 416 -17.13 4.65 2.26
CA PHE A 416 -15.85 5.36 2.15
C PHE A 416 -15.06 5.49 3.45
N ALA A 417 -15.53 4.90 4.56
CA ALA A 417 -14.84 4.93 5.84
C ALA A 417 -13.40 4.36 5.76
N ASP A 418 -13.18 3.38 4.88
CA ASP A 418 -11.88 2.74 4.70
C ASP A 418 -10.80 3.64 4.06
N PHE A 419 -11.18 4.77 3.45
CA PHE A 419 -10.28 5.62 2.66
C PHE A 419 -9.98 7.00 3.27
N GLN A 420 -10.63 7.39 4.37
CA GLN A 420 -10.42 8.71 4.99
C GLN A 420 -9.21 8.79 5.94
N SER A 421 -8.51 7.69 6.24
CA SER A 421 -7.35 7.72 7.15
C SER A 421 -6.03 8.08 6.45
N SER A 422 -5.98 9.27 5.85
CA SER A 422 -4.69 9.96 5.65
C SER A 422 -4.87 11.47 5.70
N SER A 423 -5.12 12.00 6.90
CA SER A 423 -4.91 13.42 7.17
C SER A 423 -3.97 13.58 8.37
N LEU A 424 -2.96 14.41 8.16
CA LEU A 424 -2.11 14.96 9.20
C LEU A 424 -2.98 15.68 10.23
N GLN A 425 -2.83 15.32 11.50
CA GLN A 425 -3.31 16.14 12.61
C GLN A 425 -2.41 17.37 12.72
N THR A 426 -2.94 18.54 12.37
CA THR A 426 -2.43 19.82 12.86
C THR A 426 -3.10 20.11 14.19
N GLU A 427 -2.33 20.01 15.27
CA GLU A 427 -2.73 20.50 16.60
C GLU A 427 -2.81 22.03 16.55
N THR A 428 -4.02 22.58 16.74
CA THR A 428 -4.22 23.99 17.05
C THR A 428 -4.21 24.14 18.57
N ILE A 429 -3.19 24.80 19.11
CA ILE A 429 -3.16 25.29 20.49
C ILE A 429 -4.06 26.52 20.57
N ALA A 430 -5.12 26.47 21.40
CA ALA A 430 -5.75 27.67 21.94
C ALA A 430 -6.29 27.37 23.35
N ASN A 431 -5.78 28.11 24.34
CA ASN A 431 -6.18 28.06 25.73
C ASN A 431 -7.48 28.86 25.97
N ILE A 432 -8.43 28.21 26.67
CA ILE A 432 -9.26 28.67 27.81
C ILE A 432 -10.09 29.95 27.66
N SER A 433 -11.42 29.80 27.64
CA SER A 433 -12.32 30.33 28.70
C SER A 433 -13.77 29.82 28.57
N ASN A 434 -14.34 29.39 29.70
CA ASN A 434 -15.74 29.03 29.95
C ASN A 434 -16.78 29.94 29.28
N VAL A 435 -17.89 29.39 28.74
CA VAL A 435 -19.29 29.76 29.06
C VAL A 435 -20.28 28.70 28.47
N GLN A 436 -21.12 28.20 29.38
CA GLN A 436 -22.45 27.56 29.31
C GLN A 436 -23.11 27.04 28.01
N ASN A 437 -23.67 25.83 28.18
CA ASN A 437 -24.61 25.07 27.35
C ASN A 437 -25.83 25.84 26.79
N LYS A 438 -26.11 25.64 25.49
CA LYS A 438 -27.48 25.51 24.94
C LYS A 438 -27.47 24.84 23.55
N PRO A 439 -28.40 23.91 23.23
CA PRO A 439 -28.45 23.24 21.93
C PRO A 439 -29.20 24.08 20.88
N ILE A 440 -28.69 24.11 19.64
CA ILE A 440 -29.36 24.75 18.49
C ILE A 440 -29.67 23.66 17.46
N LEU A 441 -30.97 23.44 17.23
CA LEU A 441 -31.56 22.68 16.13
C LEU A 441 -31.59 23.53 14.83
N PRO A 442 -31.65 22.91 13.65
CA PRO A 442 -31.45 23.55 12.35
C PRO A 442 -32.64 24.42 11.93
N ALA A 443 -32.33 25.60 11.37
CA ALA A 443 -33.30 26.52 10.81
C ALA A 443 -33.58 26.18 9.33
N PHE A 444 -34.70 25.52 9.07
CA PHE A 444 -35.48 25.70 7.84
C PHE A 444 -36.78 26.39 8.25
N SER A 445 -37.06 27.58 7.71
CA SER A 445 -38.43 28.09 7.70
C SER A 445 -38.61 29.06 6.55
N GLY A 446 -39.34 28.58 5.55
CA GLY A 446 -40.19 29.38 4.69
C GLY A 446 -41.62 28.87 4.85
N CYS A 447 -42.57 29.81 4.87
CA CYS A 447 -44.03 29.67 4.96
C CYS A 447 -44.68 29.62 6.36
N THR A 448 -45.61 30.56 6.48
CA THR A 448 -46.29 31.07 7.67
C THR A 448 -47.70 30.50 7.79
N ILE A 449 -48.25 30.62 9.01
CA ILE A 449 -49.66 30.71 9.43
C ILE A 449 -50.24 29.44 10.08
N GLY A 450 -50.73 29.64 11.31
CA GLY A 450 -51.87 28.88 11.85
C GLY A 450 -51.81 28.57 13.35
N THR A 451 -51.99 29.57 14.20
CA THR A 451 -52.14 29.46 15.65
C THR A 451 -53.21 28.43 16.06
N ILE A 452 -52.87 27.44 16.90
CA ILE A 452 -53.82 26.72 17.75
C ILE A 452 -53.20 26.51 19.14
N ASN A 453 -53.83 27.13 20.14
CA ASN A 453 -53.57 27.00 21.57
C ASN A 453 -53.96 25.61 22.07
N PHE A 454 -53.14 24.97 22.93
CA PHE A 454 -53.65 24.16 24.06
C PHE A 454 -52.67 24.16 25.23
N ASN A 455 -53.13 24.73 26.36
CA ASN A 455 -52.60 24.57 27.71
C ASN A 455 -52.65 23.09 28.13
N PHE A 456 -51.62 22.55 28.79
CA PHE A 456 -51.83 21.56 29.84
C PHE A 456 -50.81 21.66 30.98
N ASN A 457 -51.39 21.57 32.18
CA ASN A 457 -50.80 21.70 33.51
C ASN A 457 -49.67 20.71 33.80
N VAL A 458 -48.68 21.22 34.56
CA VAL A 458 -47.72 20.43 35.33
C VAL A 458 -48.41 19.91 36.60
N SER A 459 -48.20 18.65 36.96
CA SER A 459 -48.45 18.14 38.31
C SER A 459 -47.29 17.25 38.75
N LYS A 460 -46.55 17.80 39.72
CA LYS A 460 -45.65 17.26 40.74
C LYS A 460 -44.60 16.22 40.37
#